data_AF-A0A137SY78-F1
#
_entry.id   AF-A0A137SY78-F1
#
_cell.length_a   1.000
_cell.length_b   1.000
_cell.length_c   1.000
_cell.angle_alpha   90.00
_cell.angle_beta   90.00
_cell.angle_gamma   90.00
#
_symmetry.space_group_name_H-M   'P 1'
#
loop_
_entity.id
_entity.type
_entity.pdbx_description
1 polymer ?
#
loop_
_entity_poly.entity_id
_entity_poly.type
_entity_poly.pdbx_seq_one_letter_code
_entity_poly.pdbx_strand_id
1 'polypeptide(L)'
;MEVEIAKYLDHVSDAHLSDETKEKVRDMLREISEIESIGDSCYNLARTINRKRSYKNENFTDEQLSHIEQMFELTDSALSQMDKLIIKRKDNDLNRAFMIENEINNFRNQLRDQNITDINSRKYTYAIGTMYMDIIQECEKLGDYAINVVEARMHVKQGA
;
A
#
# COMPACT_ATOMS: atom_id res chain seq x y z
N MET A 1 2.03 -1.30 18.56
CA MET A 1 0.77 -1.92 18.11
C MET A 1 1.02 -3.36 17.68
N GLU A 2 1.79 -3.61 16.61
CA GLU A 2 2.11 -4.98 16.13
C GLU A 2 2.66 -5.89 17.24
N VAL A 3 3.70 -5.44 17.95
CA VAL A 3 4.31 -6.14 19.10
C VAL A 3 3.30 -6.55 20.19
N GLU A 4 2.27 -5.75 20.45
CA GLU A 4 1.28 -6.06 21.50
C GLU A 4 0.31 -7.15 21.03
N ILE A 5 -0.13 -7.08 19.77
CA ILE A 5 -1.01 -8.10 19.17
C ILE A 5 -0.24 -9.41 18.98
N ALA A 6 1.01 -9.35 18.53
CA ALA A 6 1.88 -10.51 18.39
C ALA A 6 2.08 -11.23 19.73
N LYS A 7 2.36 -10.49 20.80
CA LYS A 7 2.48 -11.06 22.17
C LYS A 7 1.20 -11.72 22.65
N TYR A 8 0.05 -11.12 22.36
CA TYR A 8 -1.23 -11.71 22.71
C TYR A 8 -1.46 -13.02 21.93
N LEU A 9 -1.19 -13.03 20.62
CA LEU A 9 -1.32 -14.20 19.76
C LEU A 9 -0.36 -15.34 20.15
N ASP A 10 0.88 -15.00 20.52
CA ASP A 10 1.88 -15.94 21.03
C ASP A 10 1.38 -16.64 22.31
N HIS A 11 0.87 -15.86 23.27
CA HIS A 11 0.28 -16.41 24.50
C HIS A 11 -0.95 -17.30 24.23
N VAL A 12 -1.78 -16.97 23.24
CA VAL A 12 -2.91 -17.83 22.83
C VAL A 12 -2.41 -19.13 22.20
N SER A 13 -1.27 -19.10 21.50
CA SER A 13 -0.68 -20.25 20.83
C SER A 13 -0.08 -21.30 21.77
N ASP A 14 0.27 -20.91 23.00
CA ASP A 14 0.77 -21.79 24.07
C ASP A 14 -0.30 -22.72 24.66
N ALA A 15 -1.58 -22.49 24.36
CA ALA A 15 -2.64 -23.44 24.68
C ALA A 15 -2.54 -24.70 23.80
N HIS A 16 -3.10 -25.84 24.24
CA HIS A 16 -3.22 -27.03 23.39
C HIS A 16 -4.24 -26.77 22.26
N LEU A 17 -3.82 -26.03 21.25
CA LEU A 17 -4.64 -25.64 20.10
C LEU A 17 -4.69 -26.77 19.07
N SER A 18 -5.85 -26.88 18.40
CA SER A 18 -5.97 -27.68 17.18
C SER A 18 -5.08 -27.11 16.07
N ASP A 19 -4.71 -27.94 15.09
CA ASP A 19 -3.90 -27.49 13.95
C ASP A 19 -4.59 -26.37 13.15
N GLU A 20 -5.92 -26.44 13.01
CA GLU A 20 -6.73 -25.39 12.39
C GLU A 20 -6.62 -24.04 13.15
N THR A 21 -6.55 -24.08 14.48
CA THR A 21 -6.44 -22.85 15.28
C THR A 21 -5.03 -22.27 15.21
N LYS A 22 -4.01 -23.13 15.17
CA LYS A 22 -2.62 -22.70 14.95
C LYS A 22 -2.44 -22.04 13.59
N GLU A 23 -3.10 -22.55 12.55
CA GLU A 23 -3.10 -21.94 11.22
C GLU A 23 -3.69 -20.53 11.27
N LYS A 24 -4.88 -20.37 11.86
CA LYS A 24 -5.51 -19.04 12.05
C LYS A 24 -4.61 -18.05 12.80
N VAL A 25 -3.89 -18.50 13.83
CA VAL A 25 -2.94 -17.65 14.56
C VAL A 25 -1.80 -17.18 13.66
N ARG A 26 -1.28 -18.07 12.80
CA ARG A 26 -0.22 -17.71 11.84
C ARG A 26 -0.72 -16.72 10.79
N ASP A 27 -1.95 -16.87 10.31
CA ASP A 27 -2.53 -15.91 9.37
C ASP A 27 -2.71 -14.54 10.03
N MET A 28 -3.22 -14.50 11.26
CA MET A 28 -3.35 -13.25 12.02
C MET A 28 -1.99 -12.57 12.25
N LEU A 29 -0.93 -13.33 12.53
CA LEU A 29 0.43 -12.79 12.65
C LEU A 29 0.94 -12.20 11.32
N ARG A 30 0.61 -12.81 10.18
CA ARG A 30 0.93 -12.27 8.87
C ARG A 30 0.12 -11.00 8.58
N GLU A 31 -1.19 -11.02 8.83
CA GLU A 31 -2.09 -9.87 8.65
C GLU A 31 -1.59 -8.64 9.42
N ILE A 32 -1.19 -8.78 10.70
CA ILE A 32 -0.74 -7.61 11.49
C ILE A 32 0.59 -7.03 10.99
N SER A 33 1.48 -7.86 10.44
CA SER A 33 2.78 -7.42 9.94
C SER A 33 2.63 -6.62 8.64
N GLU A 34 1.70 -7.03 7.77
CA GLU A 34 1.36 -6.27 6.57
C GLU A 34 0.62 -4.96 6.93
N ILE A 35 -0.23 -4.95 7.97
CA ILE A 35 -0.86 -3.72 8.48
C ILE A 35 0.19 -2.75 9.07
N GLU A 36 1.23 -3.25 9.74
CA GLU A 36 2.35 -2.41 10.17
C GLU A 36 3.07 -1.80 8.97
N SER A 37 3.31 -2.58 7.93
CA SER A 37 3.93 -2.10 6.68
C SER A 37 3.11 -0.99 6.00
N ILE A 38 1.77 -1.06 6.05
CA ILE A 38 0.87 0.04 5.63
C ILE A 38 1.14 1.30 6.47
N GLY A 39 1.26 1.16 7.79
CA GLY A 39 1.56 2.26 8.71
C GLY A 39 2.91 2.92 8.41
N ASP A 40 3.94 2.11 8.16
CA ASP A 40 5.27 2.59 7.78
C ASP A 40 5.26 3.34 6.45
N SER A 41 4.50 2.85 5.46
CA SER A 41 4.35 3.56 4.19
C SER A 41 3.62 4.91 4.36
N CYS A 42 2.58 4.98 5.19
CA CYS A 42 1.95 6.24 5.56
C CYS A 42 2.94 7.23 6.21
N TYR A 43 3.82 6.74 7.07
CA TYR A 43 4.88 7.55 7.66
C TYR A 43 5.89 8.06 6.62
N ASN A 44 6.29 7.20 5.67
CA ASN A 44 7.18 7.59 4.57
C ASN A 44 6.54 8.64 3.65
N LEU A 45 5.26 8.50 3.31
CA LEU A 45 4.48 9.51 2.58
C LEU A 45 4.50 10.85 3.31
N ALA A 46 4.19 10.85 4.61
CA ALA A 46 4.19 12.05 5.43
C ALA A 46 5.58 12.73 5.45
N ARG A 47 6.66 11.95 5.55
CA ARG A 47 8.04 12.45 5.47
C ARG A 47 8.35 13.07 4.12
N THR A 48 7.96 12.43 3.03
CA THR A 48 8.16 12.94 1.66
C THR A 48 7.40 14.24 1.44
N ILE A 49 6.15 14.32 1.90
CA ILE A 49 5.34 15.55 1.84
C ILE A 49 5.98 16.66 2.68
N ASN A 50 6.48 16.36 3.87
CA ASN A 50 7.15 17.35 4.71
C ASN A 50 8.46 17.86 4.06
N ARG A 51 9.24 16.97 3.44
CA ARG A 51 10.42 17.33 2.65
C ARG A 51 10.04 18.26 1.50
N LYS A 52 8.96 17.95 0.77
CA LYS A 52 8.44 18.81 -0.32
C LYS A 52 7.97 20.17 0.18
N ARG A 53 7.33 20.26 1.35
CA ARG A 53 6.92 21.54 1.97
C ARG A 53 8.10 22.40 2.37
N SER A 54 9.19 21.77 2.83
CA SER A 54 10.43 22.46 3.20
C SER A 54 11.19 22.99 1.98
N TYR A 55 10.92 22.45 0.79
CA TYR A 55 11.49 22.88 -0.49
C TYR A 55 10.71 24.07 -1.07
N LYS A 56 11.01 25.28 -0.56
CA LYS A 56 10.18 26.50 -0.73
C LYS A 56 10.08 27.07 -2.15
N ASN A 57 11.04 26.77 -3.03
CA ASN A 57 11.19 27.52 -4.28
C ASN A 57 10.55 26.86 -5.50
N GLU A 58 10.00 25.66 -5.34
CA GLU A 58 9.41 24.92 -6.46
C GLU A 58 8.24 24.09 -5.97
N ASN A 59 7.18 24.04 -6.77
CA ASN A 59 5.98 23.26 -6.51
C ASN A 59 5.87 22.09 -7.48
N PHE A 60 5.04 21.12 -7.13
CA PHE A 60 4.55 20.18 -8.12
C PHE A 60 3.76 20.95 -9.18
N THR A 61 3.82 20.49 -10.42
CA THR A 61 2.94 21.01 -11.47
C THR A 61 1.50 20.58 -11.20
N ASP A 62 0.53 21.27 -11.80
CA ASP A 62 -0.89 20.89 -11.67
C ASP A 62 -1.15 19.46 -12.17
N GLU A 63 -0.44 19.06 -13.23
CA GLU A 63 -0.46 17.70 -13.76
C GLU A 63 0.06 16.67 -12.74
N GLN A 64 1.19 16.95 -12.06
CA GLN A 64 1.71 16.08 -11.00
C GLN A 64 0.75 15.99 -9.81
N LEU A 65 0.11 17.10 -9.42
CA LEU A 65 -0.88 17.10 -8.34
C LEU A 65 -2.11 16.25 -8.69
N SER A 66 -2.61 16.38 -9.92
CA SER A 66 -3.72 15.55 -10.41
C SER A 66 -3.37 14.06 -10.44
N HIS A 67 -2.15 13.70 -10.85
CA HIS A 67 -1.69 12.31 -10.80
C HIS A 67 -1.54 11.78 -9.36
N ILE A 68 -1.03 12.60 -8.43
CA ILE A 68 -0.96 12.25 -7.01
C ILE A 68 -2.36 12.00 -6.45
N GLU A 69 -3.32 12.88 -6.76
CA GLU A 69 -4.71 12.73 -6.33
C GLU A 69 -5.33 11.44 -6.85
N GLN A 70 -5.17 11.15 -8.15
CA GLN A 70 -5.64 9.89 -8.73
C GLN A 70 -4.97 8.66 -8.10
N MET A 71 -3.67 8.73 -7.79
CA MET A 71 -2.99 7.63 -7.10
C MET A 71 -3.53 7.44 -5.68
N PHE A 72 -3.80 8.53 -4.94
CA PHE A 72 -4.42 8.46 -3.62
C PHE A 72 -5.83 7.87 -3.66
N GLU A 73 -6.64 8.18 -4.67
CA GLU A 73 -7.97 7.58 -4.85
C GLU A 73 -7.90 6.06 -5.09
N LEU A 74 -6.93 5.61 -5.89
CA LEU A 74 -6.69 4.18 -6.11
C LEU A 74 -6.22 3.48 -4.83
N THR A 75 -5.28 4.08 -4.10
CA THR A 75 -4.77 3.56 -2.83
C THR A 75 -5.87 3.52 -1.75
N ASP A 76 -6.70 4.54 -1.65
CA ASP A 76 -7.86 4.56 -0.75
C ASP A 76 -8.88 3.48 -1.09
N SER A 77 -9.10 3.25 -2.39
CA SER A 77 -9.94 2.14 -2.87
C SER A 77 -9.37 0.78 -2.49
N ALA A 78 -8.05 0.59 -2.56
CA ALA A 78 -7.38 -0.64 -2.17
C ALA A 78 -7.55 -0.91 -0.66
N LEU A 79 -7.30 0.09 0.18
CA LEU A 79 -7.49 0.00 1.64
C LEU A 79 -8.95 -0.27 2.01
N SER A 80 -9.88 0.44 1.38
CA SER A 80 -11.32 0.25 1.58
C SER A 80 -11.79 -1.15 1.18
N GLN A 81 -11.18 -1.73 0.14
CA GLN A 81 -11.49 -3.09 -0.30
C GLN A 81 -10.89 -4.14 0.64
N MET A 82 -9.66 -3.92 1.10
CA MET A 82 -9.02 -4.75 2.12
C MET A 82 -9.88 -4.80 3.40
N ASP A 83 -10.30 -3.66 3.94
CA ASP A 83 -11.15 -3.58 5.14
C ASP A 83 -12.44 -4.40 5.00
N LYS A 84 -13.11 -4.28 3.85
CA LYS A 84 -14.32 -5.07 3.55
C LYS A 84 -14.05 -6.57 3.58
N LEU A 85 -12.94 -7.03 3.00
CA LEU A 85 -12.57 -8.45 2.91
C LEU A 85 -12.16 -9.05 4.27
N ILE A 86 -11.50 -8.26 5.12
CA ILE A 86 -11.16 -8.67 6.49
C ILE A 86 -12.44 -8.92 7.30
N ILE A 87 -13.43 -8.01 7.19
CA ILE A 87 -14.68 -8.05 7.95
C ILE A 87 -15.69 -9.04 7.34
N LYS A 88 -15.80 -9.10 6.01
CA LYS A 88 -16.79 -9.90 5.27
C LYS A 88 -16.10 -10.78 4.23
N ARG A 89 -16.10 -12.10 4.47
CA ARG A 89 -15.61 -13.09 3.51
C ARG A 89 -16.61 -13.29 2.37
N LYS A 90 -16.48 -12.50 1.30
CA LYS A 90 -17.24 -12.69 0.05
C LYS A 90 -16.28 -12.79 -1.13
N ASP A 91 -16.36 -13.88 -1.90
CA ASP A 91 -15.42 -14.16 -2.99
C ASP A 91 -15.45 -13.12 -4.12
N ASN A 92 -16.60 -12.48 -4.38
CA ASN A 92 -16.72 -11.42 -5.39
C ASN A 92 -15.84 -10.20 -5.08
N ASP A 93 -15.45 -10.00 -3.82
CA ASP A 93 -14.66 -8.87 -3.38
C ASP A 93 -13.15 -9.08 -3.66
N LEU A 94 -12.70 -10.33 -3.84
CA LEU A 94 -11.29 -10.66 -4.07
C LEU A 94 -10.80 -10.23 -5.46
N ASN A 95 -11.58 -10.50 -6.50
CA ASN A 95 -11.22 -10.10 -7.88
C ASN A 95 -11.09 -8.57 -7.99
N ARG A 96 -11.91 -7.82 -7.26
CA ARG A 96 -11.81 -6.35 -7.23
C ARG A 96 -10.50 -5.91 -6.57
N ALA A 97 -10.07 -6.56 -5.49
CA ALA A 97 -8.79 -6.23 -4.84
C ALA A 97 -7.61 -6.41 -5.81
N PHE A 98 -7.53 -7.54 -6.51
CA PHE A 98 -6.49 -7.76 -7.52
C PHE A 98 -6.58 -6.79 -8.71
N MET A 99 -7.78 -6.38 -9.11
CA MET A 99 -7.96 -5.41 -10.18
C MET A 99 -7.42 -4.03 -9.78
N ILE A 100 -7.74 -3.56 -8.57
CA ILE A 100 -7.22 -2.28 -8.04
C ILE A 100 -5.69 -2.33 -7.97
N GLU A 101 -5.12 -3.44 -7.50
CA GLU A 101 -3.66 -3.59 -7.41
C GLU A 101 -2.98 -3.50 -8.78
N ASN A 102 -3.56 -4.16 -9.79
CA ASN A 102 -3.08 -4.03 -11.16
C ASN A 102 -3.24 -2.61 -11.71
N GLU A 103 -4.33 -1.91 -11.37
CA GLU A 103 -4.55 -0.51 -11.76
C GLU A 103 -3.47 0.41 -11.16
N ILE A 104 -3.16 0.26 -9.86
CA ILE A 104 -2.09 1.00 -9.17
C ILE A 104 -0.74 0.75 -9.83
N ASN A 105 -0.39 -0.52 -10.05
CA ASN A 105 0.87 -0.91 -10.65
C ASN A 105 1.07 -0.35 -12.07
N ASN A 106 0.03 -0.45 -12.89
CA ASN A 106 0.03 0.08 -14.25
C ASN A 106 0.16 1.61 -14.24
N PHE A 107 -0.57 2.29 -13.36
CA PHE A 107 -0.51 3.74 -13.26
C PHE A 107 0.87 4.20 -12.77
N ARG A 108 1.45 3.56 -11.76
CA ARG A 108 2.83 3.82 -11.30
C ARG A 108 3.84 3.72 -12.44
N ASN A 109 3.73 2.67 -13.26
CA ASN A 109 4.64 2.47 -14.40
C ASN A 109 4.49 3.57 -15.46
N GLN A 110 3.25 3.94 -15.79
CA GLN A 110 2.98 5.05 -16.71
C GLN A 110 3.56 6.37 -16.20
N LEU A 111 3.31 6.70 -14.92
CA LEU A 111 3.81 7.94 -14.31
C LEU A 111 5.34 7.97 -14.22
N ARG A 112 5.99 6.83 -13.98
CA ARG A 112 7.45 6.72 -13.98
C ARG A 112 8.03 7.07 -15.35
N ASP A 113 7.50 6.46 -16.41
CA ASP A 113 8.00 6.65 -17.76
C ASP A 113 7.73 8.09 -18.26
N GLN A 114 6.58 8.65 -17.91
CA GLN A 114 6.24 10.05 -18.15
C GLN A 114 7.19 11.00 -17.40
N ASN A 115 7.46 10.74 -16.12
CA ASN A 115 8.35 11.56 -15.31
C ASN A 115 9.78 11.63 -15.88
N ILE A 116 10.31 10.51 -16.39
CA ILE A 116 11.61 10.49 -17.06
C ILE A 116 11.60 11.43 -18.29
N THR A 117 10.55 11.34 -19.10
CA THR A 117 10.38 12.17 -20.31
C THR A 117 10.28 13.66 -19.96
N ASP A 118 9.55 14.00 -18.91
CA ASP A 118 9.31 15.38 -18.50
C ASP A 118 10.52 16.05 -17.84
N ILE A 119 11.30 15.29 -17.06
CA ILE A 119 12.60 15.75 -16.54
C ILE A 119 13.56 16.02 -17.70
N ASN A 120 13.65 15.12 -18.68
CA ASN A 120 14.52 15.28 -19.85
C ASN A 120 14.11 16.51 -20.69
N SER A 121 12.81 16.79 -20.75
CA SER A 121 12.22 17.95 -21.42
C SER A 121 12.24 19.23 -20.55
N ARG A 122 12.84 19.17 -19.35
CA ARG A 122 12.97 20.29 -18.39
C ARG A 122 11.64 20.92 -17.99
N LYS A 123 10.55 20.16 -17.92
CA LYS A 123 9.26 20.65 -17.41
C LYS A 123 9.32 21.03 -15.93
N TYR A 124 10.17 20.35 -15.17
CA TYR A 124 10.46 20.62 -13.76
C TYR A 124 11.84 20.07 -13.39
N THR A 125 12.34 20.40 -12.21
CA THR A 125 13.68 19.96 -11.78
C THR A 125 13.71 18.49 -11.40
N TYR A 126 14.91 17.91 -11.44
CA TYR A 126 15.16 16.56 -10.97
C TYR A 126 14.68 16.35 -9.52
N ALA A 127 14.91 17.33 -8.64
CA ALA A 127 14.50 17.25 -7.24
C ALA A 127 12.97 17.12 -7.10
N ILE A 128 12.20 17.93 -7.85
CA ILE A 128 10.74 17.82 -7.87
C ILE A 128 10.28 16.48 -8.45
N GLY A 129 10.89 16.04 -9.54
CA GLY A 129 10.60 14.74 -10.15
C GLY A 129 10.89 13.55 -9.22
N THR A 130 11.96 13.61 -8.42
CA THR A 130 12.25 12.58 -7.40
C THR A 130 11.21 12.60 -6.28
N MET A 131 10.89 13.77 -5.71
CA MET A 131 9.88 13.83 -4.64
C MET A 131 8.49 13.38 -5.11
N TYR A 132 8.14 13.69 -6.35
CA TYR A 132 6.92 13.20 -7.00
C TYR A 132 6.91 11.67 -7.07
N MET A 133 7.97 11.06 -7.61
CA MET A 133 8.05 9.61 -7.72
C MET A 133 8.17 8.89 -6.38
N ASP A 134 8.73 9.53 -5.35
CA ASP A 134 8.74 8.97 -4.00
C ASP A 134 7.32 8.86 -3.42
N ILE A 135 6.42 9.80 -3.75
CA ILE A 135 4.99 9.68 -3.36
C ILE A 135 4.33 8.52 -4.12
N ILE A 136 4.48 8.49 -5.45
CA ILE A 136 3.83 7.49 -6.31
C ILE A 136 4.29 6.06 -5.95
N GLN A 137 5.57 5.86 -5.66
CA GLN A 137 6.10 4.55 -5.26
C GLN A 137 5.62 4.13 -3.87
N GLU A 138 5.52 5.05 -2.91
CA GLU A 138 4.96 4.69 -1.60
C GLU A 138 3.48 4.33 -1.69
N CYS A 139 2.70 4.98 -2.55
CA CYS A 139 1.32 4.57 -2.83
C CYS A 139 1.20 3.16 -3.42
N GLU A 140 2.12 2.77 -4.31
CA GLU A 140 2.14 1.42 -4.87
C GLU A 140 2.49 0.37 -3.82
N LYS A 141 3.52 0.60 -3.01
CA LYS A 141 3.81 -0.28 -1.86
C LYS A 141 2.63 -0.42 -0.91
N LEU A 142 1.90 0.67 -0.68
CA LEU A 142 0.70 0.63 0.16
C LEU A 142 -0.39 -0.26 -0.46
N GLY A 143 -0.56 -0.23 -1.79
CA GLY A 143 -1.39 -1.20 -2.53
C GLY A 143 -0.93 -2.63 -2.34
N ASP A 144 0.38 -2.89 -2.51
CA ASP A 144 0.99 -4.21 -2.30
C ASP A 144 0.72 -4.75 -0.89
N TYR A 145 0.91 -3.93 0.14
CA TYR A 145 0.64 -4.36 1.52
C TYR A 145 -0.85 -4.61 1.75
N ALA A 146 -1.74 -3.81 1.14
CA ALA A 146 -3.18 -4.04 1.22
C ALA A 146 -3.59 -5.39 0.59
N ILE A 147 -3.00 -5.76 -0.56
CA ILE A 147 -3.29 -7.08 -1.16
C ILE A 147 -2.68 -8.23 -0.35
N ASN A 148 -1.50 -8.04 0.25
CA ASN A 148 -0.89 -9.07 1.09
C ASN A 148 -1.75 -9.41 2.32
N VAL A 149 -2.40 -8.42 2.94
CA VAL A 149 -3.38 -8.66 4.02
C VAL A 149 -4.56 -9.50 3.51
N VAL A 150 -5.09 -9.17 2.32
CA VAL A 150 -6.18 -9.93 1.70
C VAL A 150 -5.78 -11.38 1.40
N GLU A 151 -4.59 -11.57 0.83
CA GLU A 151 -4.04 -12.89 0.54
C GLU A 151 -3.85 -13.75 1.80
N ALA A 152 -3.31 -13.14 2.86
CA ALA A 152 -3.17 -13.79 4.17
C ALA A 152 -4.54 -14.21 4.72
N ARG A 153 -5.53 -13.31 4.64
CA ARG A 153 -6.89 -13.54 5.18
C ARG A 153 -7.67 -14.63 4.45
N MET A 154 -7.48 -14.73 3.13
CA MET A 154 -8.27 -15.58 2.23
C MET A 154 -7.53 -16.87 1.83
N HIS A 155 -6.26 -17.02 2.22
CA HIS A 155 -5.39 -18.15 1.82
C HIS A 155 -5.26 -18.32 0.31
N VAL A 156 -5.16 -17.19 -0.40
CA VAL A 156 -5.03 -17.13 -1.87
C VAL A 156 -3.75 -16.42 -2.25
N LYS A 157 -3.27 -16.64 -3.48
CA LYS A 157 -2.17 -15.89 -4.09
C LYS A 157 -2.59 -15.36 -5.46
N GLN A 158 -2.16 -14.16 -5.79
CA GLN A 158 -2.30 -13.61 -7.13
C GLN A 158 -1.51 -14.48 -8.12
N GLY A 159 -2.20 -15.13 -9.07
CA GLY A 159 -1.56 -15.91 -10.14
C GLY A 159 -1.31 -17.40 -9.85
N ALA A 160 -2.02 -18.01 -8.89
CA ALA A 160 -2.13 -19.47 -8.79
C ALA A 160 -3.23 -20.03 -9.72
#